data_AF-A0A941CC01-F1
#
_entry.id   AF-A0A941CC01-F1
#
_cell.length_a   1.000
_cell.length_b   1.000
_cell.length_c   1.000
_cell.angle_alpha   90.00
_cell.angle_beta   90.00
_cell.angle_gamma   90.00
#
_symmetry.space_group_name_H-M   'P 1'
#
loop_
_entity.id
_entity.type
_entity.pdbx_description
1 polymer ?
#
loop_
_entity_poly.entity_id
_entity_poly.type
_entity_poly.pdbx_seq_one_letter_code
_entity_poly.pdbx_strand_id
1 'polypeptide(L)'
;MSYTLTTHFKQILADTITPVSVYLKIRDRFPNSLLLESSDYRGNENSFSYICCNPIATIKIENETIHESFPDKTNRETPITKETNIPLIIEEFGQKFQTSKSNFKFINNGLFGYISYDAVRYFEDISISKKEGALDIPDMQYTVYQNIIAINHFNNEAYIFAHCYDSESNIAEIESLLNVKNFASYNFTTIDETTSNLDDEQYKEHVALAKKHCQHGDVFQLVLSKRFSQKFKGDEFNVYRALRSINPSPYLFYFDYGDFKIFGSSPEAQLVVKDEIAEIHPIAGTFKRTGNDEQDAELAKKLSADEKENAEHVMLVDLARNDLSRNGSDVTVDTYREVQFYSHVIHLVSKVTGKKHKDTTTMQVVADTFPAGTLSGAPKHMAMQLIEKYETVNRDFYGGAIGFMDFSGNFNHAIMIRTFLSKNHELHWQAGAGLVNESNEENELQEVYNKLGALTKALKLAEEI
;
A
#
# COMPACT_ATOMS: atom_id res chain seq x y z
N MET A 1 28.72 2.95 -8.61
CA MET A 1 29.18 3.88 -7.56
C MET A 1 28.34 3.62 -6.32
N SER A 2 28.94 3.54 -5.13
CA SER A 2 28.21 3.28 -3.88
C SER A 2 28.32 4.48 -2.95
N TYR A 3 27.22 4.83 -2.29
CA TYR A 3 27.10 5.90 -1.32
C TYR A 3 27.10 5.31 0.09
N THR A 4 28.15 5.58 0.85
CA THR A 4 28.25 5.17 2.26
C THR A 4 27.63 6.26 3.13
N LEU A 5 26.57 5.91 3.85
CA LEU A 5 25.87 6.80 4.77
C LEU A 5 26.33 6.52 6.20
N THR A 6 26.88 7.54 6.86
CA THR A 6 27.22 7.46 8.28
C THR A 6 25.95 7.61 9.10
N THR A 7 25.55 6.56 9.83
CA THR A 7 24.33 6.59 10.64
C THR A 7 24.64 7.07 12.06
N HIS A 8 24.03 8.18 12.44
CA HIS A 8 23.92 8.61 13.82
C HIS A 8 22.54 8.25 14.34
N PHE A 9 22.42 7.95 15.64
CA PHE A 9 21.11 7.77 16.27
C PHE A 9 21.08 8.32 17.69
N LYS A 10 19.88 8.66 18.14
CA LYS A 10 19.60 9.01 19.54
C LYS A 10 18.30 8.35 19.98
N GLN A 11 18.36 7.64 21.10
CA GLN A 11 17.19 7.09 21.77
C GLN A 11 16.61 8.17 22.72
N ILE A 12 15.30 8.32 22.70
CA ILE A 12 14.54 9.22 23.56
C ILE A 12 13.35 8.48 24.19
N LEU A 13 12.86 8.97 25.32
CA LEU A 13 11.59 8.53 25.90
C LEU A 13 10.44 9.12 25.08
N ALA A 14 9.46 8.30 24.75
CA ALA A 14 8.34 8.63 23.87
C ALA A 14 6.96 8.54 24.55
N ASP A 15 6.92 8.52 25.89
CA ASP A 15 5.69 8.44 26.69
C ASP A 15 4.73 9.63 26.52
N THR A 16 5.23 10.77 26.02
CA THR A 16 4.48 12.02 25.84
C THR A 16 4.27 12.42 24.38
N ILE A 17 4.70 11.59 23.42
CA ILE A 17 4.56 11.86 21.99
C ILE A 17 3.77 10.74 21.30
N THR A 18 3.01 11.11 20.27
CA THR A 18 2.32 10.16 19.38
C THR A 18 2.84 10.30 17.95
N PRO A 19 2.77 9.26 17.10
CA PRO A 19 3.20 9.35 15.69
C PRO A 19 2.57 10.53 14.96
N VAL A 20 1.27 10.74 15.18
CA VAL A 20 0.50 11.87 14.63
C VAL A 20 1.09 13.21 15.09
N SER A 21 1.37 13.38 16.39
CA SER A 21 1.95 14.62 16.91
C SER A 21 3.36 14.87 16.39
N VAL A 22 4.16 13.81 16.20
CA VAL A 22 5.51 13.90 15.63
C VAL A 22 5.44 14.33 14.18
N TYR A 23 4.56 13.70 13.38
CA TYR A 23 4.38 14.05 11.98
C TYR A 23 3.91 15.50 11.79
N LEU A 24 2.95 15.98 12.60
CA LEU A 24 2.50 17.37 12.56
C LEU A 24 3.61 18.38 12.87
N LYS A 25 4.57 18.03 13.74
CA LYS A 25 5.70 18.90 14.08
C LYS A 25 6.79 18.93 13.01
N ILE A 26 6.89 17.91 12.16
CA ILE A 26 7.99 17.78 11.19
C ILE A 26 7.58 18.14 9.75
N ARG A 27 6.34 17.85 9.33
CA ARG A 27 5.91 17.96 7.92
C ARG A 27 6.00 19.38 7.34
N ASP A 28 5.77 20.41 8.18
CA ASP A 28 5.80 21.81 7.73
C ASP A 28 7.23 22.31 7.52
N ARG A 29 8.22 21.69 8.18
CA ARG A 29 9.63 22.03 8.03
C ARG A 29 10.31 21.20 6.96
N PHE A 30 9.87 19.96 6.78
CA PHE A 30 10.47 19.01 5.86
C PHE A 30 9.42 18.51 4.86
N PRO A 31 9.35 19.10 3.65
CA PRO A 31 8.48 18.61 2.61
C PRO A 31 8.91 17.19 2.18
N ASN A 32 8.01 16.51 1.47
CA ASN A 32 8.21 15.14 1.02
C ASN A 32 8.36 14.11 2.17
N SER A 33 7.75 14.38 3.32
CA SER A 33 7.77 13.49 4.48
C SER A 33 6.72 12.39 4.38
N LEU A 34 6.89 11.32 5.16
CA LEU A 34 5.89 10.27 5.27
C LEU A 34 5.70 9.80 6.71
N LEU A 35 4.58 9.14 6.94
CA LEU A 35 4.22 8.45 8.18
C LEU A 35 3.74 7.04 7.82
N LEU A 36 4.34 6.05 8.47
CA LEU A 36 3.92 4.65 8.48
C LEU A 36 3.53 4.26 9.91
N GLU A 37 2.40 3.61 10.07
CA GLU A 37 1.96 3.04 11.34
C GLU A 37 1.45 1.61 11.11
N SER A 38 1.56 0.79 12.15
CA SER A 38 0.83 -0.47 12.22
C SER A 38 -0.07 -0.46 13.46
N SER A 39 -1.29 -0.97 13.30
CA SER A 39 -2.24 -1.12 14.40
C SER A 39 -2.41 -2.57 14.85
N ASP A 40 -1.61 -3.49 14.32
CA ASP A 40 -1.62 -4.88 14.77
C ASP A 40 -0.79 -5.04 16.05
N TYR A 41 -1.39 -4.71 17.19
CA TYR A 41 -0.73 -4.79 18.50
C TYR A 41 -0.50 -6.24 19.01
N ARG A 42 -0.76 -7.27 18.19
CA ARG A 42 -0.63 -8.68 18.60
C ARG A 42 0.82 -9.17 18.65
N GLY A 43 1.79 -8.40 18.14
CA GLY A 43 3.22 -8.75 18.18
C GLY A 43 4.15 -7.55 18.41
N ASN A 44 5.27 -7.80 19.10
CA ASN A 44 6.30 -6.77 19.37
C ASN A 44 6.89 -6.14 18.09
N GLU A 45 6.98 -6.89 16.97
CA GLU A 45 7.48 -6.36 15.69
C GLU A 45 6.50 -5.38 15.03
N ASN A 46 5.20 -5.50 15.31
CA ASN A 46 4.13 -4.66 14.74
C ASN A 46 3.80 -3.42 15.61
N SER A 47 4.61 -3.14 16.63
CA SER A 47 4.40 -2.03 17.58
C SER A 47 5.10 -0.73 17.17
N PHE A 48 5.62 -0.64 15.94
CA PHE A 48 6.39 0.51 15.46
C PHE A 48 5.59 1.43 14.54
N SER A 49 5.85 2.73 14.68
CA SER A 49 5.55 3.74 13.67
C SER A 49 6.83 4.39 13.18
N TYR A 50 6.86 4.76 11.91
CA TYR A 50 8.00 5.39 11.27
C TYR A 50 7.60 6.73 10.67
N ILE A 51 8.40 7.75 10.94
CA ILE A 51 8.28 9.04 10.29
C ILE A 51 9.58 9.30 9.55
N CYS A 52 9.51 9.50 8.24
CA CYS A 52 10.69 9.76 7.41
C CYS A 52 10.63 11.18 6.83
N CYS A 53 11.75 11.90 6.86
CA CYS A 53 11.87 13.24 6.33
C CYS A 53 13.30 13.55 5.86
N ASN A 54 13.49 14.67 5.15
CA ASN A 54 14.74 15.02 4.46
C ASN A 54 15.17 13.95 3.43
N PRO A 55 14.51 13.88 2.26
CA PRO A 55 14.91 12.96 1.21
C PRO A 55 16.32 13.30 0.69
N ILE A 56 17.16 12.27 0.49
CA ILE A 56 18.55 12.42 -0.01
C ILE A 56 18.80 11.73 -1.34
N ALA A 57 17.93 10.80 -1.73
CA ALA A 57 17.98 10.16 -3.03
C ALA A 57 16.60 9.68 -3.41
N THR A 58 16.24 9.77 -4.68
CA THR A 58 14.95 9.31 -5.19
C THR A 58 15.15 8.63 -6.54
N ILE A 59 14.47 7.51 -6.75
CA ILE A 59 14.22 6.94 -8.07
C ILE A 59 12.72 7.09 -8.38
N LYS A 60 12.41 7.65 -9.54
CA LYS A 60 11.06 7.94 -9.98
C LYS A 60 10.89 7.50 -11.44
N ILE A 61 9.82 6.78 -11.73
CA ILE A 61 9.46 6.33 -13.08
C ILE A 61 8.19 7.07 -13.48
N GLU A 62 8.30 7.89 -14.51
CA GLU A 62 7.23 8.75 -14.98
C GLU A 62 7.43 9.05 -16.47
N ASN A 63 6.34 9.08 -17.25
CA ASN A 63 6.39 9.40 -18.69
C ASN A 63 7.44 8.57 -19.45
N GLU A 64 7.49 7.26 -19.19
CA GLU A 64 8.43 6.32 -19.81
C GLU A 64 9.92 6.72 -19.61
N THR A 65 10.22 7.43 -18.54
CA THR A 65 11.57 7.88 -18.19
C THR A 65 11.87 7.54 -16.73
N ILE A 66 13.07 7.05 -16.48
CA ILE A 66 13.61 6.81 -15.14
C ILE A 66 14.40 8.06 -14.73
N HIS A 67 13.99 8.69 -13.64
CA HIS A 67 14.67 9.81 -13.02
C HIS A 67 15.30 9.36 -11.70
N GLU A 68 16.62 9.47 -11.59
CA GLU A 68 17.37 9.18 -10.37
C GLU A 68 18.02 10.47 -9.84
N SER A 69 17.88 10.74 -8.55
CA SER A 69 18.64 11.76 -7.81
C SER A 69 19.44 11.11 -6.70
N PHE A 70 20.63 11.65 -6.41
CA PHE A 70 21.58 11.07 -5.48
C PHE A 70 22.06 12.06 -4.40
N PRO A 71 22.66 11.56 -3.29
CA PRO A 71 23.08 12.41 -2.18
C PRO A 71 24.17 13.44 -2.54
N ASP A 72 24.97 13.16 -3.58
CA ASP A 72 25.99 14.06 -4.12
C ASP A 72 25.42 15.14 -5.06
N LYS A 73 24.08 15.25 -5.15
CA LYS A 73 23.31 16.16 -6.00
C LYS A 73 23.44 15.87 -7.49
N THR A 74 23.99 14.72 -7.87
CA THR A 74 23.91 14.26 -9.26
C THR A 74 22.49 13.77 -9.56
N ASN A 75 22.06 14.02 -10.80
CA ASN A 75 20.80 13.51 -11.33
C ASN A 75 21.08 12.75 -12.62
N ARG A 76 20.29 11.71 -12.86
CA ARG A 76 20.34 10.91 -14.09
C ARG A 76 18.94 10.72 -14.62
N GLU A 77 18.80 10.87 -15.93
CA GLU A 77 17.57 10.53 -16.65
C GLU A 77 17.89 9.44 -17.66
N THR A 78 17.03 8.44 -17.75
CA THR A 78 17.21 7.31 -18.66
C THR A 78 15.88 6.96 -19.30
N PRO A 79 15.74 7.06 -20.63
CA PRO A 79 14.50 6.66 -21.30
C PRO A 79 14.29 5.15 -21.20
N ILE A 80 13.04 4.73 -21.05
CA ILE A 80 12.68 3.32 -21.01
C ILE A 80 12.61 2.78 -22.44
N THR A 81 13.26 1.66 -22.67
CA THR A 81 13.18 0.87 -23.91
C THR A 81 12.62 -0.51 -23.61
N LYS A 82 12.36 -1.32 -24.66
CA LYS A 82 11.85 -2.69 -24.51
C LYS A 82 12.81 -3.63 -23.75
N GLU A 83 14.09 -3.30 -23.75
CA GLU A 83 15.15 -4.05 -23.08
C GLU A 83 15.37 -3.59 -21.63
N THR A 84 14.67 -2.55 -21.18
CA THR A 84 14.84 -1.97 -19.85
C THR A 84 14.20 -2.85 -18.79
N ASN A 85 15.02 -3.43 -17.91
CA ASN A 85 14.53 -4.21 -16.77
C ASN A 85 14.29 -3.29 -15.56
N ILE A 86 13.06 -2.80 -15.42
CA ILE A 86 12.64 -1.91 -14.33
C ILE A 86 12.82 -2.55 -12.94
N PRO A 87 12.38 -3.80 -12.69
CA PRO A 87 12.63 -4.46 -11.40
C PRO A 87 14.11 -4.46 -10.98
N LEU A 88 15.01 -4.80 -11.91
CA LEU A 88 16.45 -4.80 -11.65
C LEU A 88 16.97 -3.40 -11.33
N ILE A 89 16.56 -2.37 -12.08
CA ILE A 89 17.03 -0.99 -11.87
C ILE A 89 16.62 -0.46 -10.49
N ILE A 90 15.42 -0.76 -10.02
CA ILE A 90 14.95 -0.34 -8.68
C ILE A 90 15.78 -1.02 -7.59
N GLU A 91 16.09 -2.31 -7.75
CA GLU A 91 16.93 -3.04 -6.81
C GLU A 91 18.39 -2.55 -6.82
N GLU A 92 18.97 -2.35 -8.01
CA GLU A 92 20.30 -1.78 -8.18
C GLU A 92 20.40 -0.37 -7.58
N PHE A 93 19.33 0.44 -7.70
CA PHE A 93 19.27 1.75 -7.04
C PHE A 93 19.40 1.60 -5.52
N GLY A 94 18.65 0.69 -4.89
CA GLY A 94 18.76 0.41 -3.46
C GLY A 94 20.15 -0.07 -3.03
N GLN A 95 20.77 -0.93 -3.85
CA GLN A 95 22.11 -1.47 -3.59
C GLN A 95 23.25 -0.44 -3.72
N LYS A 96 22.98 0.75 -4.28
CA LYS A 96 23.95 1.85 -4.27
C LYS A 96 24.21 2.36 -2.85
N PHE A 97 23.28 2.19 -1.91
CA PHE A 97 23.37 2.74 -0.57
C PHE A 97 23.85 1.71 0.45
N GLN A 98 24.73 2.14 1.36
CA GLN A 98 25.20 1.32 2.47
C GLN A 98 25.19 2.14 3.74
N THR A 99 24.76 1.55 4.85
CA THR A 99 24.78 2.17 6.17
C THR A 99 25.77 1.44 7.08
N SER A 100 26.25 2.13 8.12
CA SER A 100 26.98 1.45 9.20
C SER A 100 26.09 0.38 9.84
N LYS A 101 26.63 -0.84 10.03
CA LYS A 101 25.90 -1.95 10.65
C LYS A 101 25.27 -1.52 11.97
N SER A 102 23.97 -1.74 12.11
CA SER A 102 23.23 -1.52 13.34
C SER A 102 22.74 -2.87 13.89
N ASN A 103 22.53 -2.93 15.22
CA ASN A 103 21.96 -4.11 15.87
C ASN A 103 20.42 -4.02 15.97
N PHE A 104 19.81 -3.02 15.33
CA PHE A 104 18.37 -2.82 15.37
C PHE A 104 17.68 -3.80 14.43
N LYS A 105 16.66 -4.49 14.96
CA LYS A 105 15.84 -5.45 14.19
C LYS A 105 14.65 -4.81 13.48
N PHE A 106 14.41 -3.52 13.74
CA PHE A 106 13.32 -2.75 13.15
C PHE A 106 13.85 -1.84 12.03
N ILE A 107 12.93 -1.27 11.23
CA ILE A 107 13.28 -0.44 10.08
C ILE A 107 14.03 0.80 10.54
N ASN A 108 15.24 0.99 10.02
CA ASN A 108 16.07 2.15 10.35
C ASN A 108 16.79 2.73 9.15
N ASN A 109 16.60 2.20 7.95
CA ASN A 109 17.09 2.73 6.67
C ASN A 109 16.42 1.95 5.52
N GLY A 110 16.49 2.48 4.31
CA GLY A 110 16.04 1.82 3.08
C GLY A 110 15.30 2.76 2.15
N LEU A 111 14.55 2.16 1.22
CA LEU A 111 13.71 2.80 0.23
C LEU A 111 12.26 2.77 0.69
N PHE A 112 11.62 3.92 0.70
CA PHE A 112 10.20 4.06 1.01
C PHE A 112 9.49 4.59 -0.24
N GLY A 113 8.38 3.97 -0.61
CA GLY A 113 7.76 4.30 -1.88
C GLY A 113 6.54 3.49 -2.23
N TYR A 114 6.15 3.58 -3.50
CA TYR A 114 5.01 2.88 -4.05
C TYR A 114 5.23 2.45 -5.50
N ILE A 115 4.35 1.54 -5.93
CA ILE A 115 4.16 1.04 -7.29
C ILE A 115 2.69 1.28 -7.63
N SER A 116 2.41 2.12 -8.63
CA SER A 116 1.06 2.31 -9.18
C SER A 116 0.58 1.02 -9.86
N TYR A 117 -0.73 0.81 -9.96
CA TYR A 117 -1.28 -0.33 -10.70
C TYR A 117 -0.81 -0.34 -12.16
N ASP A 118 -0.80 0.84 -12.78
CA ASP A 118 -0.45 1.02 -14.20
C ASP A 118 1.02 0.67 -14.50
N ALA A 119 1.89 0.64 -13.48
CA ALA A 119 3.26 0.15 -13.58
C ALA A 119 3.36 -1.33 -14.00
N VAL A 120 2.26 -2.09 -13.95
CA VAL A 120 2.23 -3.50 -14.41
C VAL A 120 2.71 -3.68 -15.84
N ARG A 121 2.59 -2.65 -16.70
CA ARG A 121 3.14 -2.67 -18.07
C ARG A 121 4.66 -2.84 -18.14
N TYR A 122 5.36 -2.61 -17.02
CA TYR A 122 6.80 -2.83 -16.90
C TYR A 122 7.16 -4.24 -16.42
N PHE A 123 6.17 -5.04 -16.01
CA PHE A 123 6.34 -6.36 -15.42
C PHE A 123 5.72 -7.48 -16.27
N GLU A 124 4.64 -7.17 -16.99
CA GLU A 124 3.86 -8.09 -17.81
C GLU A 124 3.68 -7.56 -19.23
N ASP A 125 3.48 -8.46 -20.20
CA ASP A 125 3.19 -8.11 -21.59
C ASP A 125 1.74 -7.63 -21.74
N ILE A 126 1.47 -6.43 -21.23
CA ILE A 126 0.17 -5.75 -21.22
C ILE A 126 0.37 -4.29 -21.59
N SER A 127 -0.43 -3.83 -22.53
CA SER A 127 -0.52 -2.41 -22.89
C SER A 127 -1.52 -1.71 -21.97
N ILE A 128 -1.09 -0.63 -21.31
CA ILE A 128 -1.97 0.27 -20.55
C ILE A 128 -2.01 1.61 -21.28
N SER A 129 -3.20 2.01 -21.75
CA SER A 129 -3.39 3.29 -22.43
C SER A 129 -3.64 4.40 -21.42
N LYS A 130 -3.25 5.63 -21.77
CA LYS A 130 -3.61 6.81 -20.99
C LYS A 130 -5.05 7.19 -21.30
N LYS A 131 -5.92 7.10 -20.30
CA LYS A 131 -7.36 7.39 -20.38
C LYS A 131 -7.66 8.80 -19.89
N GLU A 132 -8.86 9.27 -20.25
CA GLU A 132 -9.37 10.53 -19.72
C GLU A 132 -9.52 10.44 -18.19
N GLY A 133 -9.12 11.49 -17.48
CA GLY A 133 -9.14 11.51 -16.02
C GLY A 133 -8.00 10.75 -15.34
N ALA A 134 -6.93 10.34 -16.05
CA ALA A 134 -5.71 9.87 -15.41
C ALA A 134 -5.22 10.90 -14.36
N LEU A 135 -4.76 10.41 -13.21
CA LEU A 135 -4.35 11.29 -12.11
C LEU A 135 -2.91 11.80 -12.29
N ASP A 136 -2.20 11.34 -13.32
CA ASP A 136 -0.87 11.80 -13.74
C ASP A 136 0.14 11.77 -12.59
N ILE A 137 0.14 10.70 -11.80
CA ILE A 137 1.18 10.43 -10.79
C ILE A 137 2.28 9.55 -11.41
N PRO A 138 3.51 9.58 -10.88
CA PRO A 138 4.55 8.64 -11.27
C PRO A 138 4.08 7.19 -11.14
N ASP A 139 4.52 6.32 -12.05
CA ASP A 139 4.20 4.89 -12.00
C ASP A 139 4.87 4.22 -10.79
N MET A 140 6.10 4.66 -10.46
CA MET A 140 6.83 4.17 -9.30
C MET A 140 7.65 5.31 -8.72
N GLN A 141 7.74 5.41 -7.40
CA GLN A 141 8.64 6.35 -6.74
C GLN A 141 9.13 5.77 -5.42
N TYR A 142 10.46 5.69 -5.27
CA TYR A 142 11.14 5.25 -4.05
C TYR A 142 12.16 6.28 -3.60
N THR A 143 12.19 6.56 -2.30
CA THR A 143 13.03 7.60 -1.72
C THR A 143 13.82 7.07 -0.52
N VAL A 144 15.10 7.43 -0.48
CA VAL A 144 15.97 7.28 0.69
C VAL A 144 15.92 8.56 1.50
N TYR A 145 15.72 8.43 2.82
CA TYR A 145 15.62 9.54 3.74
C TYR A 145 16.87 9.67 4.61
N GLN A 146 17.31 10.91 4.84
CA GLN A 146 18.33 11.21 5.85
C GLN A 146 17.78 10.90 7.24
N ASN A 147 16.53 11.29 7.53
CA ASN A 147 15.96 11.16 8.86
C ASN A 147 14.84 10.14 8.90
N ILE A 148 14.94 9.23 9.88
CA ILE A 148 13.92 8.26 10.22
C ILE A 148 13.70 8.33 11.72
N ILE A 149 12.45 8.52 12.14
CA ILE A 149 12.04 8.48 13.55
C ILE A 149 11.23 7.20 13.73
N ALA A 150 11.78 6.23 14.45
CA ALA A 150 11.12 4.97 14.77
C ALA A 150 10.55 5.05 16.19
N ILE A 151 9.23 4.99 16.34
CA ILE A 151 8.53 5.05 17.64
C ILE A 151 8.02 3.66 17.98
N ASN A 152 8.44 3.12 19.11
CA ASN A 152 7.97 1.86 19.66
C ASN A 152 6.90 2.12 20.73
N HIS A 153 5.65 1.80 20.40
CA HIS A 153 4.51 2.01 21.30
C HIS A 153 4.44 1.01 22.44
N PHE A 154 5.16 -0.11 22.36
CA PHE A 154 5.13 -1.15 23.39
C PHE A 154 5.94 -0.75 24.63
N ASN A 155 7.12 -0.15 24.43
CA ASN A 155 8.03 0.22 25.51
C ASN A 155 8.18 1.74 25.70
N ASN A 156 7.42 2.55 24.95
CA ASN A 156 7.46 4.02 24.97
C ASN A 156 8.85 4.58 24.66
N GLU A 157 9.55 4.01 23.69
CA GLU A 157 10.85 4.50 23.20
C GLU A 157 10.71 5.06 21.79
N ALA A 158 11.48 6.09 21.46
CA ALA A 158 11.67 6.51 20.08
C ALA A 158 13.16 6.64 19.75
N TYR A 159 13.50 6.34 18.50
CA TYR A 159 14.85 6.41 17.97
C TYR A 159 14.86 7.40 16.81
N ILE A 160 15.66 8.45 16.93
CA ILE A 160 15.90 9.43 15.87
C ILE A 160 17.18 9.04 15.14
N PHE A 161 17.08 8.70 13.86
CA PHE A 161 18.19 8.40 12.98
C PHE A 161 18.54 9.59 12.08
N ALA A 162 19.83 9.73 11.78
CA ALA A 162 20.36 10.61 10.74
C ALA A 162 21.41 9.85 9.92
N HIS A 163 21.11 9.61 8.64
CA HIS A 163 21.99 8.96 7.67
C HIS A 163 22.69 10.01 6.81
N CYS A 164 23.94 10.32 7.15
CA CYS A 164 24.66 11.44 6.59
C CYS A 164 25.61 10.99 5.47
N TYR A 165 25.52 11.67 4.32
CA TYR A 165 26.50 11.59 3.23
C TYR A 165 27.22 12.94 3.14
N ASP A 166 28.50 12.97 3.50
CA ASP A 166 29.32 14.19 3.56
C ASP A 166 28.64 15.38 4.26
N SER A 167 27.83 15.08 5.29
CA SER A 167 27.03 16.06 6.03
C SER A 167 27.07 15.81 7.54
N GLU A 168 26.75 16.84 8.32
CA GLU A 168 26.63 16.70 9.78
C GLU A 168 25.26 16.12 10.18
N SER A 169 25.21 15.55 11.38
CA SER A 169 23.96 15.04 11.95
C SER A 169 23.05 16.18 12.41
N ASN A 170 21.79 16.14 11.99
CA ASN A 170 20.74 17.08 12.40
C ASN A 170 19.82 16.51 13.51
N ILE A 171 20.24 15.47 14.24
CA ILE A 171 19.42 14.87 15.30
C ILE A 171 18.97 15.90 16.35
N ALA A 172 19.85 16.83 16.72
CA ALA A 172 19.53 17.87 17.70
C ALA A 172 18.41 18.82 17.21
N GLU A 173 18.37 19.09 15.90
CA GLU A 173 17.30 19.87 15.27
C GLU A 173 15.97 19.11 15.33
N ILE A 174 15.97 17.84 14.94
CA ILE A 174 14.79 16.98 14.99
C ILE A 174 14.27 16.88 16.42
N GLU A 175 15.12 16.58 17.39
CA GLU A 175 14.75 16.50 18.81
C GLU A 175 14.16 17.83 19.31
N SER A 176 14.73 18.97 18.92
CA SER A 176 14.20 20.28 19.27
C SER A 176 12.78 20.48 18.73
N LEU A 177 12.47 19.98 17.53
CA LEU A 177 11.11 20.04 16.96
C LEU A 177 10.16 19.15 17.74
N LEU A 178 10.58 17.93 18.11
CA LEU A 178 9.75 17.00 18.88
C LEU A 178 9.37 17.57 20.26
N ASN A 179 10.26 18.35 20.87
CA ASN A 179 10.06 19.01 22.16
C ASN A 179 9.14 20.23 22.11
N VAL A 180 8.79 20.75 20.93
CA VAL A 180 7.84 21.85 20.80
C VAL A 180 6.46 21.38 21.27
N LYS A 181 5.80 22.15 22.14
CA LYS A 181 4.50 21.77 22.72
C LYS A 181 3.33 21.94 21.75
N ASN A 182 3.47 22.84 20.77
CA ASN A 182 2.41 23.19 19.84
C ASN A 182 2.82 22.83 18.40
N PHE A 183 1.84 22.52 17.56
CA PHE A 183 1.98 22.34 16.12
C PHE A 183 0.84 23.07 15.41
N ALA A 184 1.02 23.38 14.13
CA ALA A 184 -0.05 23.98 13.34
C ALA A 184 -1.16 22.94 13.11
N SER A 185 -2.40 23.37 13.29
CA SER A 185 -3.59 22.59 12.95
C SER A 185 -4.45 23.44 12.03
N TYR A 186 -4.85 22.86 10.91
CA TYR A 186 -5.73 23.48 9.95
C TYR A 186 -7.00 22.63 9.85
N ASN A 187 -8.13 23.28 9.57
CA ASN A 187 -9.39 22.56 9.42
C ASN A 187 -9.42 21.85 8.06
N PHE A 188 -10.35 20.90 7.90
CA PHE A 188 -10.67 20.29 6.62
C PHE A 188 -12.14 20.58 6.29
N THR A 189 -12.44 20.85 5.02
CA THR A 189 -13.83 21.05 4.57
C THR A 189 -14.00 20.60 3.13
N THR A 190 -15.04 19.82 2.87
CA THR A 190 -15.41 19.39 1.52
C THR A 190 -16.07 20.52 0.74
N ILE A 191 -15.90 20.51 -0.59
CA ILE A 191 -16.51 21.45 -1.52
C ILE A 191 -17.27 20.67 -2.57
N ASP A 192 -18.49 21.09 -2.86
CA ASP A 192 -19.39 20.42 -3.80
C ASP A 192 -19.72 18.97 -3.38
N GLU A 193 -20.60 18.33 -4.14
CA GLU A 193 -20.95 16.93 -3.90
C GLU A 193 -19.86 15.99 -4.45
N THR A 194 -19.74 14.81 -3.83
CA THR A 194 -18.88 13.74 -4.34
C THR A 194 -19.33 13.32 -5.74
N THR A 195 -18.37 13.18 -6.64
CA THR A 195 -18.60 12.69 -8.02
C THR A 195 -18.00 11.31 -8.23
N SER A 196 -18.43 10.61 -9.28
CA SER A 196 -17.93 9.28 -9.65
C SER A 196 -17.77 9.19 -11.17
N ASN A 197 -16.78 8.43 -11.65
CA ASN A 197 -16.57 8.20 -13.09
C ASN A 197 -17.64 7.30 -13.73
N LEU A 198 -18.35 6.52 -12.90
CA LEU A 198 -19.48 5.68 -13.30
C LEU A 198 -20.67 5.94 -12.39
N ASP A 199 -21.86 5.98 -12.94
CA ASP A 199 -23.08 5.89 -12.15
C ASP A 199 -23.32 4.42 -11.68
N ASP A 200 -24.43 4.20 -10.99
CA ASP A 200 -24.73 2.90 -10.41
C ASP A 200 -25.24 1.89 -11.45
N GLU A 201 -25.96 2.34 -12.47
CA GLU A 201 -26.44 1.46 -13.54
C GLU A 201 -25.29 1.03 -14.45
N GLN A 202 -24.38 1.95 -14.78
CA GLN A 202 -23.15 1.65 -15.51
C GLN A 202 -22.27 0.63 -14.75
N TYR A 203 -22.19 0.73 -13.42
CA TYR A 203 -21.47 -0.28 -12.65
C TYR A 203 -22.17 -1.65 -12.66
N LYS A 204 -23.50 -1.69 -12.60
CA LYS A 204 -24.24 -2.96 -12.75
C LYS A 204 -24.05 -3.58 -14.13
N GLU A 205 -23.94 -2.77 -15.18
CA GLU A 205 -23.57 -3.25 -16.52
C GLU A 205 -22.18 -3.89 -16.54
N HIS A 206 -21.21 -3.32 -15.80
CA HIS A 206 -19.89 -3.95 -15.59
C HIS A 206 -20.00 -5.30 -14.88
N VAL A 207 -20.88 -5.44 -13.88
CA VAL A 207 -21.15 -6.73 -13.22
C VAL A 207 -21.73 -7.75 -14.20
N ALA A 208 -22.75 -7.38 -14.96
CA ALA A 208 -23.36 -8.24 -15.96
C ALA A 208 -22.36 -8.67 -17.07
N LEU A 209 -21.46 -7.77 -17.44
CA LEU A 209 -20.38 -8.03 -18.40
C LEU A 209 -19.33 -9.01 -17.84
N ALA A 210 -18.86 -8.80 -16.62
CA ALA A 210 -17.90 -9.70 -15.97
C ALA A 210 -18.46 -11.13 -15.87
N LYS A 211 -19.76 -11.27 -15.54
CA LYS A 211 -20.46 -12.56 -15.54
C LYS A 211 -20.42 -13.25 -16.89
N LYS A 212 -20.62 -12.51 -18.00
CA LYS A 212 -20.52 -13.08 -19.36
C LYS A 212 -19.12 -13.62 -19.65
N HIS A 213 -18.07 -12.90 -19.27
CA HIS A 213 -16.69 -13.39 -19.39
C HIS A 213 -16.46 -14.65 -18.56
N CYS A 214 -17.02 -14.72 -17.35
CA CYS A 214 -16.97 -15.93 -16.53
C CYS A 214 -17.68 -17.12 -17.18
N GLN A 215 -18.85 -16.89 -17.79
CA GLN A 215 -19.61 -17.93 -18.48
C GLN A 215 -18.94 -18.44 -19.76
N HIS A 216 -18.24 -17.55 -20.46
CA HIS A 216 -17.46 -17.94 -21.64
C HIS A 216 -16.15 -18.66 -21.29
N GLY A 217 -15.72 -18.58 -20.02
CA GLY A 217 -14.47 -19.18 -19.56
C GLY A 217 -13.23 -18.31 -19.85
N ASP A 218 -13.41 -17.02 -20.12
CA ASP A 218 -12.29 -16.08 -20.31
C ASP A 218 -11.53 -15.88 -18.99
N VAL A 219 -12.26 -15.81 -17.89
CA VAL A 219 -11.77 -15.66 -16.51
C VAL A 219 -12.67 -16.42 -15.54
N PHE A 220 -12.14 -16.87 -14.41
CA PHE A 220 -12.92 -17.37 -13.27
C PHE A 220 -13.48 -16.23 -12.41
N GLN A 221 -12.72 -15.14 -12.32
CA GLN A 221 -13.05 -13.93 -11.57
C GLN A 221 -12.47 -12.71 -12.28
N LEU A 222 -13.24 -11.61 -12.29
CA LEU A 222 -12.80 -10.31 -12.77
C LEU A 222 -13.07 -9.24 -11.70
N VAL A 223 -12.10 -8.40 -11.38
CA VAL A 223 -12.27 -7.33 -10.40
C VAL A 223 -12.41 -6.00 -11.13
N LEU A 224 -13.64 -5.49 -11.24
CA LEU A 224 -13.92 -4.17 -11.82
C LEU A 224 -14.25 -3.15 -10.72
N SER A 225 -13.83 -1.91 -10.93
CA SER A 225 -13.89 -0.85 -9.94
C SER A 225 -14.44 0.46 -10.49
N LYS A 226 -14.87 1.34 -9.58
CA LYS A 226 -15.28 2.72 -9.88
C LYS A 226 -14.60 3.68 -8.90
N ARG A 227 -14.26 4.86 -9.40
CA ARG A 227 -13.52 5.91 -8.69
C ARG A 227 -14.43 7.07 -8.34
N PHE A 228 -14.25 7.58 -7.14
CA PHE A 228 -14.95 8.72 -6.58
C PHE A 228 -13.98 9.87 -6.36
N SER A 229 -14.48 11.09 -6.47
CA SER A 229 -13.71 12.32 -6.28
C SER A 229 -14.46 13.34 -5.44
N GLN A 230 -13.75 14.04 -4.55
CA GLN A 230 -14.28 15.11 -3.71
C GLN A 230 -13.28 16.25 -3.61
N LYS A 231 -13.69 17.44 -4.03
CA LYS A 231 -12.91 18.66 -3.80
C LYS A 231 -12.93 19.04 -2.34
N PHE A 232 -11.86 19.66 -1.87
CA PHE A 232 -11.74 20.10 -0.48
C PHE A 232 -10.91 21.37 -0.34
N LYS A 233 -11.00 21.99 0.84
CA LYS A 233 -10.10 23.05 1.33
C LYS A 233 -9.54 22.64 2.69
N GLY A 234 -8.36 23.15 2.99
CA GLY A 234 -7.70 22.90 4.27
C GLY A 234 -6.75 21.71 4.22
N ASP A 235 -6.71 20.92 5.30
CA ASP A 235 -5.68 19.90 5.52
C ASP A 235 -6.24 18.47 5.50
N GLU A 236 -5.95 17.74 4.42
CA GLU A 236 -6.36 16.36 4.23
C GLU A 236 -5.73 15.38 5.24
N PHE A 237 -4.73 15.79 6.01
CA PHE A 237 -4.21 14.96 7.10
C PHE A 237 -5.27 14.72 8.19
N ASN A 238 -6.28 15.59 8.33
CA ASN A 238 -7.42 15.29 9.20
C ASN A 238 -8.26 14.13 8.68
N VAL A 239 -8.34 13.92 7.36
CA VAL A 239 -8.98 12.74 6.76
C VAL A 239 -8.21 11.48 7.11
N TYR A 240 -6.87 11.52 7.05
CA TYR A 240 -6.03 10.42 7.54
C TYR A 240 -6.25 10.14 9.04
N ARG A 241 -6.26 11.17 9.88
CA ARG A 241 -6.50 11.04 11.33
C ARG A 241 -7.87 10.42 11.63
N ALA A 242 -8.91 10.85 10.89
CA ALA A 242 -10.25 10.29 10.98
C ALA A 242 -10.26 8.81 10.55
N LEU A 243 -9.66 8.49 9.40
CA LEU A 243 -9.59 7.12 8.87
C LEU A 243 -8.86 6.17 9.83
N ARG A 244 -7.73 6.62 10.38
CA ARG A 244 -6.95 5.90 11.40
C ARG A 244 -7.79 5.54 12.62
N SER A 245 -8.70 6.43 13.03
CA SER A 245 -9.59 6.18 14.18
C SER A 245 -10.78 5.28 13.84
N ILE A 246 -11.31 5.35 12.62
CA ILE A 246 -12.50 4.60 12.21
C ILE A 246 -12.15 3.15 11.86
N ASN A 247 -11.03 2.94 11.18
CA ASN A 247 -10.64 1.63 10.66
C ASN A 247 -9.13 1.43 10.82
N PRO A 248 -8.64 1.14 12.04
CA PRO A 248 -7.23 0.80 12.23
C PRO A 248 -6.92 -0.54 11.55
N SER A 249 -6.00 -0.53 10.58
CA SER A 249 -5.55 -1.74 9.86
C SER A 249 -4.05 -2.00 10.07
N PRO A 250 -3.53 -3.20 9.74
CA PRO A 250 -2.10 -3.52 9.88
C PRO A 250 -1.18 -2.56 9.12
N TYR A 251 -1.67 -1.93 8.04
CA TYR A 251 -0.93 -0.97 7.23
C TYR A 251 -1.64 0.38 7.21
N LEU A 252 -1.15 1.33 8.01
CA LEU A 252 -1.57 2.73 7.98
C LEU A 252 -0.43 3.56 7.37
N PHE A 253 -0.75 4.41 6.41
CA PHE A 253 0.28 5.19 5.71
C PHE A 253 -0.22 6.57 5.30
N TYR A 254 0.69 7.53 5.31
CA TYR A 254 0.53 8.86 4.74
C TYR A 254 1.86 9.27 4.09
N PHE A 255 1.93 9.23 2.76
CA PHE A 255 3.10 9.64 2.00
C PHE A 255 2.78 10.99 1.35
N ASP A 256 3.54 12.01 1.73
CA ASP A 256 3.50 13.33 1.09
C ASP A 256 4.62 13.39 0.06
N TYR A 257 4.27 13.59 -1.22
CA TYR A 257 5.23 13.81 -2.31
C TYR A 257 5.28 15.30 -2.74
N GLY A 258 4.65 16.17 -1.95
CA GLY A 258 4.52 17.60 -2.23
C GLY A 258 3.32 17.89 -3.11
N ASP A 259 3.40 17.50 -4.39
CA ASP A 259 2.38 17.77 -5.42
C ASP A 259 1.15 16.83 -5.33
N PHE A 260 1.35 15.62 -4.81
CA PHE A 260 0.28 14.71 -4.43
C PHE A 260 0.59 14.00 -3.11
N LYS A 261 -0.44 13.42 -2.49
CA LYS A 261 -0.29 12.56 -1.30
C LYS A 261 -1.05 11.25 -1.49
N ILE A 262 -0.48 10.15 -0.99
CA ILE A 262 -1.15 8.84 -0.92
C ILE A 262 -1.30 8.48 0.55
N PHE A 263 -2.52 8.27 1.01
CA PHE A 263 -2.77 7.90 2.40
C PHE A 263 -3.95 6.95 2.56
N GLY A 264 -3.85 6.01 3.50
CA GLY A 264 -4.82 4.93 3.60
C GLY A 264 -4.67 4.06 4.84
N SER A 265 -5.59 3.09 4.91
CA SER A 265 -5.63 2.06 5.95
C SER A 265 -5.93 0.71 5.31
N SER A 266 -4.87 0.05 4.85
CA SER A 266 -4.98 -1.20 4.09
C SER A 266 -4.95 -2.42 5.02
N PRO A 267 -5.89 -3.37 4.84
CA PRO A 267 -5.92 -4.61 5.60
C PRO A 267 -4.95 -5.68 5.07
N GLU A 268 -4.41 -5.52 3.85
CA GLU A 268 -3.81 -6.62 3.09
C GLU A 268 -2.41 -6.25 2.58
N ALA A 269 -1.47 -7.17 2.76
CA ALA A 269 -0.12 -7.08 2.19
C ALA A 269 -0.16 -7.47 0.72
N GLN A 270 0.58 -6.76 -0.14
CA GLN A 270 0.81 -7.19 -1.51
C GLN A 270 1.83 -8.34 -1.53
N LEU A 271 2.97 -8.12 -0.87
CA LEU A 271 4.04 -9.11 -0.72
C LEU A 271 4.90 -8.70 0.48
N VAL A 272 5.34 -9.71 1.23
CA VAL A 272 6.40 -9.54 2.22
C VAL A 272 7.55 -10.47 1.85
N VAL A 273 8.77 -9.95 1.82
CA VAL A 273 10.00 -10.71 1.62
C VAL A 273 10.93 -10.43 2.78
N LYS A 274 11.24 -11.47 3.56
CA LYS A 274 12.14 -11.39 4.72
C LYS A 274 13.13 -12.54 4.66
N ASP A 275 14.42 -12.22 4.68
CA ASP A 275 15.51 -13.20 4.68
C ASP A 275 15.35 -14.25 3.55
N GLU A 276 15.11 -13.76 2.33
CA GLU A 276 14.86 -14.57 1.10
C GLU A 276 13.55 -15.38 1.08
N ILE A 277 12.72 -15.31 2.12
CA ILE A 277 11.40 -15.95 2.15
C ILE A 277 10.34 -14.93 1.74
N ALA A 278 9.66 -15.21 0.64
CA ALA A 278 8.53 -14.44 0.15
C ALA A 278 7.22 -15.04 0.70
N GLU A 279 6.31 -14.20 1.18
CA GLU A 279 5.01 -14.59 1.70
C GLU A 279 3.88 -13.72 1.15
N ILE A 280 2.76 -14.37 0.85
CA ILE A 280 1.49 -13.76 0.46
C ILE A 280 0.43 -14.26 1.42
N HIS A 281 -0.45 -13.36 1.85
CA HIS A 281 -1.57 -13.68 2.73
C HIS A 281 -2.90 -13.51 2.00
N PRO A 282 -3.39 -14.54 1.27
CA PRO A 282 -4.72 -14.48 0.67
C PRO A 282 -5.78 -14.30 1.76
N ILE A 283 -6.63 -13.29 1.57
CA ILE A 283 -7.79 -13.00 2.43
C ILE A 283 -9.04 -13.06 1.57
N ALA A 284 -9.99 -13.90 1.94
CA ALA A 284 -11.33 -13.96 1.34
C ALA A 284 -12.36 -14.33 2.41
N GLY A 285 -13.65 -14.20 2.08
CA GLY A 285 -14.71 -14.42 3.06
C GLY A 285 -14.76 -13.35 4.13
N THR A 286 -15.86 -12.59 4.19
CA THR A 286 -15.98 -11.50 5.16
C THR A 286 -17.34 -11.53 5.85
N PHE A 287 -17.37 -11.93 7.11
CA PHE A 287 -18.56 -11.78 7.94
C PHE A 287 -18.39 -10.63 8.93
N LYS A 288 -19.44 -9.83 9.13
CA LYS A 288 -19.44 -8.74 10.09
C LYS A 288 -19.48 -9.30 11.52
N ARG A 289 -18.61 -8.79 12.40
CA ARG A 289 -18.67 -9.14 13.82
C ARG A 289 -19.89 -8.53 14.48
N THR A 290 -20.49 -9.31 15.37
CA THR A 290 -21.63 -8.89 16.21
C THR A 290 -21.16 -8.21 17.48
N GLY A 291 -19.92 -8.48 17.92
CA GLY A 291 -19.40 -8.07 19.23
C GLY A 291 -19.79 -9.03 20.36
N ASN A 292 -20.45 -10.13 20.05
CA ASN A 292 -20.74 -11.23 20.97
C ASN A 292 -19.93 -12.46 20.56
N ASP A 293 -19.06 -12.94 21.45
CA ASP A 293 -18.12 -14.03 21.14
C ASP A 293 -18.79 -15.36 20.78
N GLU A 294 -19.93 -15.69 21.39
CA GLU A 294 -20.66 -16.93 21.07
C GLU A 294 -21.28 -16.86 19.66
N GLN A 295 -21.90 -15.72 19.33
CA GLN A 295 -22.47 -15.50 18.00
C GLN A 295 -21.38 -15.39 16.92
N ASP A 296 -20.27 -14.72 17.24
CA ASP A 296 -19.12 -14.61 16.34
C ASP A 296 -18.48 -15.99 16.08
N ALA A 297 -18.45 -16.88 17.08
CA ALA A 297 -18.00 -18.26 16.90
C ALA A 297 -18.93 -19.08 15.99
N GLU A 298 -20.26 -18.86 16.07
CA GLU A 298 -21.22 -19.46 15.14
C GLU A 298 -21.06 -18.92 13.72
N LEU A 299 -20.86 -17.60 13.58
CA LEU A 299 -20.59 -16.95 12.30
C LEU A 299 -19.29 -17.46 11.67
N ALA A 300 -18.23 -17.62 12.45
CA ALA A 300 -16.97 -18.21 12.03
C ALA A 300 -17.16 -19.64 11.46
N LYS A 301 -17.96 -20.47 12.14
CA LYS A 301 -18.31 -21.81 11.65
C LYS A 301 -19.09 -21.76 10.34
N LYS A 302 -20.04 -20.83 10.22
CA LYS A 302 -20.81 -20.62 8.98
C LYS A 302 -19.91 -20.20 7.83
N LEU A 303 -19.03 -19.21 8.06
CA LEU A 303 -18.06 -18.74 7.06
C LEU A 303 -17.15 -19.87 6.59
N SER A 304 -16.61 -20.66 7.52
CA SER A 304 -15.76 -21.80 7.19
C SER A 304 -16.50 -22.91 6.41
N ALA A 305 -17.83 -22.99 6.51
CA ALA A 305 -18.65 -23.98 5.82
C ALA A 305 -19.30 -23.44 4.54
N ASP A 306 -19.14 -22.14 4.22
CA ASP A 306 -19.73 -21.53 3.03
C ASP A 306 -18.98 -22.01 1.79
N GLU A 307 -19.66 -22.79 0.94
CA GLU A 307 -19.05 -23.41 -0.25
C GLU A 307 -18.55 -22.37 -1.25
N LYS A 308 -19.23 -21.22 -1.38
CA LYS A 308 -18.86 -20.16 -2.30
C LYS A 308 -17.57 -19.47 -1.84
N GLU A 309 -17.55 -19.02 -0.59
CA GLU A 309 -16.38 -18.32 -0.02
C GLU A 309 -15.15 -19.26 0.02
N ASN A 310 -15.35 -20.54 0.28
CA ASN A 310 -14.29 -21.54 0.21
C ASN A 310 -13.72 -21.71 -1.20
N ALA A 311 -14.57 -21.75 -2.23
CA ALA A 311 -14.13 -21.90 -3.62
C ALA A 311 -13.31 -20.69 -4.09
N GLU A 312 -13.78 -19.47 -3.77
CA GLU A 312 -13.04 -18.23 -4.07
C GLU A 312 -11.69 -18.21 -3.35
N HIS A 313 -11.67 -18.56 -2.06
CA HIS A 313 -10.43 -18.59 -1.28
C HIS A 313 -9.42 -19.62 -1.80
N VAL A 314 -9.87 -20.82 -2.19
CA VAL A 314 -9.00 -21.85 -2.79
C VAL A 314 -8.33 -21.32 -4.05
N MET A 315 -9.09 -20.67 -4.93
CA MET A 315 -8.57 -20.08 -6.16
C MET A 315 -7.49 -19.02 -5.87
N LEU A 316 -7.70 -18.16 -4.87
CA LEU A 316 -6.71 -17.13 -4.49
C LEU A 316 -5.44 -17.74 -3.88
N VAL A 317 -5.58 -18.82 -3.09
CA VAL A 317 -4.44 -19.59 -2.58
C VAL A 317 -3.65 -20.21 -3.72
N ASP A 318 -4.31 -20.82 -4.70
CA ASP A 318 -3.64 -21.41 -5.85
C ASP A 318 -2.98 -20.35 -6.74
N LEU A 319 -3.60 -19.17 -6.89
CA LEU A 319 -2.97 -18.05 -7.57
C LEU A 319 -1.70 -17.58 -6.84
N ALA A 320 -1.75 -17.42 -5.51
CA ALA A 320 -0.58 -17.06 -4.71
C ALA A 320 0.53 -18.12 -4.82
N ARG A 321 0.19 -19.41 -4.85
CA ARG A 321 1.16 -20.49 -5.09
C ARG A 321 1.80 -20.38 -6.47
N ASN A 322 1.00 -20.15 -7.50
CA ASN A 322 1.48 -19.99 -8.87
C ASN A 322 2.41 -18.78 -8.99
N ASP A 323 2.01 -17.63 -8.44
CA ASP A 323 2.82 -16.40 -8.46
C ASP A 323 4.17 -16.61 -7.77
N LEU A 324 4.18 -17.18 -6.55
CA LEU A 324 5.44 -17.47 -5.84
C LEU A 324 6.30 -18.54 -6.54
N SER A 325 5.68 -19.47 -7.29
CA SER A 325 6.43 -20.53 -7.99
C SER A 325 7.20 -20.07 -9.22
N ARG A 326 6.88 -18.89 -9.78
CA ARG A 326 7.60 -18.33 -10.95
C ARG A 326 9.07 -18.13 -10.66
N ASN A 327 9.39 -17.65 -9.46
CA ASN A 327 10.74 -17.28 -9.05
C ASN A 327 11.11 -17.69 -7.61
N GLY A 328 10.36 -18.65 -7.08
CA GLY A 328 10.57 -19.24 -5.77
C GLY A 328 10.54 -20.77 -5.82
N SER A 329 11.28 -21.38 -4.91
CA SER A 329 11.27 -22.82 -4.60
C SER A 329 10.55 -23.09 -3.29
N ASP A 330 10.27 -24.35 -2.99
CA ASP A 330 9.68 -24.79 -1.73
C ASP A 330 8.37 -24.06 -1.37
N VAL A 331 7.51 -23.84 -2.37
CA VAL A 331 6.25 -23.12 -2.18
C VAL A 331 5.27 -23.96 -1.36
N THR A 332 4.95 -23.51 -0.15
CA THR A 332 4.08 -24.18 0.82
C THR A 332 2.90 -23.30 1.22
N VAL A 333 1.80 -23.95 1.57
CA VAL A 333 0.66 -23.30 2.25
C VAL A 333 0.82 -23.58 3.74
N ASP A 334 1.44 -22.66 4.46
CA ASP A 334 1.77 -22.81 5.88
C ASP A 334 0.52 -22.79 6.76
N THR A 335 -0.42 -21.89 6.43
CA THR A 335 -1.72 -21.78 7.07
C THR A 335 -2.78 -21.84 5.98
N TYR A 336 -3.81 -22.66 6.18
CA TYR A 336 -4.86 -22.86 5.20
C TYR A 336 -6.24 -22.66 5.81
N ARG A 337 -6.95 -21.62 5.32
CA ARG A 337 -8.34 -21.29 5.71
C ARG A 337 -8.52 -21.15 7.23
N GLU A 338 -7.58 -20.47 7.87
CA GLU A 338 -7.73 -20.14 9.28
C GLU A 338 -8.69 -18.98 9.43
N VAL A 339 -9.66 -19.11 10.33
CA VAL A 339 -10.58 -18.01 10.65
C VAL A 339 -9.86 -17.02 11.57
N GLN A 340 -9.72 -15.77 11.12
CA GLN A 340 -9.13 -14.69 11.90
C GLN A 340 -10.18 -13.65 12.29
N PHE A 341 -10.17 -13.28 13.58
CA PHE A 341 -11.04 -12.25 14.13
C PHE A 341 -10.33 -10.90 14.15
N TYR A 342 -10.86 -9.93 13.42
CA TYR A 342 -10.45 -8.53 13.45
C TYR A 342 -11.44 -7.70 14.29
N SER A 343 -11.23 -6.40 14.41
CA SER A 343 -12.07 -5.53 15.24
C SER A 343 -13.54 -5.50 14.80
N HIS A 344 -13.81 -5.54 13.49
CA HIS A 344 -15.16 -5.39 12.94
C HIS A 344 -15.61 -6.55 12.04
N VAL A 345 -14.69 -7.44 11.68
CA VAL A 345 -14.92 -8.49 10.67
C VAL A 345 -14.21 -9.79 11.04
N ILE A 346 -14.70 -10.88 10.47
CA ILE A 346 -14.15 -12.23 10.54
C ILE A 346 -13.74 -12.61 9.11
N HIS A 347 -12.49 -13.05 8.93
CA HIS A 347 -11.95 -13.42 7.61
C HIS A 347 -11.42 -14.86 7.57
N LEU A 348 -11.46 -15.48 6.38
CA LEU A 348 -10.62 -16.64 6.08
C LEU A 348 -9.27 -16.14 5.59
N VAL A 349 -8.21 -16.58 6.26
CA VAL A 349 -6.83 -16.20 5.94
C VAL A 349 -6.03 -17.46 5.67
N SER A 350 -5.24 -17.42 4.61
CA SER A 350 -4.19 -18.39 4.36
C SER A 350 -2.84 -17.69 4.34
N LYS A 351 -1.77 -18.45 4.54
CA LYS A 351 -0.39 -18.00 4.37
C LYS A 351 0.30 -18.92 3.38
N VAL A 352 0.77 -18.34 2.28
CA VAL A 352 1.55 -19.03 1.26
C VAL A 352 2.96 -18.47 1.29
N THR A 353 3.95 -19.34 1.40
CA THR A 353 5.37 -18.95 1.45
C THR A 353 6.15 -19.64 0.36
N GLY A 354 7.19 -19.00 -0.14
CA GLY A 354 8.16 -19.59 -1.05
C GLY A 354 9.55 -18.99 -0.83
N LYS A 355 10.59 -19.80 -1.02
CA LYS A 355 11.96 -19.34 -0.94
C LYS A 355 12.39 -18.76 -2.28
N LYS A 356 12.76 -17.48 -2.32
CA LYS A 356 13.27 -16.83 -3.54
C LYS A 356 14.46 -17.60 -4.11
N HIS A 357 14.51 -17.77 -5.44
CA HIS A 357 15.69 -18.32 -6.10
C HIS A 357 16.94 -17.45 -5.85
N LYS A 358 18.12 -18.08 -5.79
CA LYS A 358 19.37 -17.40 -5.43
C LYS A 358 19.74 -16.28 -6.40
N ASP A 359 19.52 -16.51 -7.69
CA ASP A 359 19.89 -15.57 -8.76
C ASP A 359 18.77 -14.58 -9.11
N THR A 360 17.63 -14.65 -8.41
CA THR A 360 16.48 -13.77 -8.64
C THR A 360 16.52 -12.61 -7.65
N THR A 361 16.34 -11.40 -8.16
CA THR A 361 16.23 -10.16 -7.37
C THR A 361 14.89 -10.11 -6.62
N THR A 362 14.84 -9.48 -5.44
CA THR A 362 13.56 -9.34 -4.71
C THR A 362 12.53 -8.59 -5.56
N MET A 363 12.95 -7.53 -6.25
CA MET A 363 12.04 -6.77 -7.12
C MET A 363 11.50 -7.59 -8.28
N GLN A 364 12.21 -8.64 -8.74
CA GLN A 364 11.66 -9.57 -9.73
C GLN A 364 10.52 -10.40 -9.14
N VAL A 365 10.62 -10.86 -7.89
CA VAL A 365 9.51 -11.54 -7.20
C VAL A 365 8.32 -10.59 -7.00
N VAL A 366 8.58 -9.31 -6.68
CA VAL A 366 7.55 -8.27 -6.62
C VAL A 366 6.86 -8.16 -7.99
N ALA A 367 7.62 -8.07 -9.08
CA ALA A 367 7.07 -7.96 -10.43
C ALA A 367 6.21 -9.18 -10.83
N ASP A 368 6.65 -10.40 -10.51
CA ASP A 368 5.92 -11.63 -10.85
C ASP A 368 4.60 -11.81 -10.07
N THR A 369 4.54 -11.25 -8.87
CA THR A 369 3.38 -11.32 -7.98
C THR A 369 2.44 -10.13 -8.16
N PHE A 370 2.86 -9.08 -8.87
CA PHE A 370 2.11 -7.84 -9.06
C PHE A 370 1.19 -7.87 -10.30
N PRO A 371 0.01 -7.21 -10.26
CA PRO A 371 -0.71 -6.77 -9.07
C PRO A 371 -1.31 -7.96 -8.33
N ALA A 372 -1.87 -7.69 -7.14
CA ALA A 372 -2.55 -8.70 -6.34
C ALA A 372 -3.76 -9.28 -7.08
N GLY A 373 -3.91 -10.61 -7.03
CA GLY A 373 -5.03 -11.31 -7.65
C GLY A 373 -6.41 -10.85 -7.16
N THR A 374 -6.50 -10.46 -5.89
CA THR A 374 -7.70 -9.88 -5.25
C THR A 374 -8.13 -8.55 -5.87
N LEU A 375 -7.24 -7.89 -6.61
CA LEU A 375 -7.49 -6.62 -7.30
C LEU A 375 -7.49 -6.74 -8.82
N SER A 376 -7.12 -7.87 -9.40
CA SER A 376 -7.22 -8.13 -10.85
C SER A 376 -8.31 -9.14 -11.18
N GLY A 377 -8.18 -10.37 -10.69
CA GLY A 377 -8.93 -11.54 -11.16
C GLY A 377 -8.01 -12.69 -11.57
N ALA A 378 -8.61 -13.78 -12.05
CA ALA A 378 -7.94 -15.03 -12.42
C ALA A 378 -8.55 -15.63 -13.70
N PRO A 379 -7.76 -16.05 -14.71
CA PRO A 379 -6.31 -15.87 -14.85
C PRO A 379 -5.89 -14.41 -14.91
N LYS A 380 -4.79 -14.06 -14.22
CA LYS A 380 -4.37 -12.67 -13.96
C LYS A 380 -4.19 -11.85 -15.24
N HIS A 381 -3.45 -12.37 -16.21
CA HIS A 381 -3.15 -11.68 -17.47
C HIS A 381 -4.41 -11.32 -18.25
N MET A 382 -5.33 -12.28 -18.43
CA MET A 382 -6.61 -12.03 -19.11
C MET A 382 -7.49 -11.05 -18.34
N ALA A 383 -7.58 -11.18 -17.02
CA ALA A 383 -8.34 -10.25 -16.19
C ALA A 383 -7.86 -8.81 -16.34
N MET A 384 -6.54 -8.58 -16.37
CA MET A 384 -5.96 -7.25 -16.57
C MET A 384 -6.24 -6.68 -17.97
N GLN A 385 -6.24 -7.50 -19.02
CA GLN A 385 -6.64 -7.07 -20.37
C GLN A 385 -8.11 -6.63 -20.42
N LEU A 386 -9.00 -7.34 -19.72
CA LEU A 386 -10.41 -6.98 -19.61
C LEU A 386 -10.60 -5.71 -18.78
N ILE A 387 -9.87 -5.56 -17.66
CA ILE A 387 -9.86 -4.32 -16.87
C ILE A 387 -9.47 -3.13 -17.74
N GLU A 388 -8.37 -3.24 -18.49
CA GLU A 388 -7.93 -2.17 -19.37
C GLU A 388 -8.98 -1.82 -20.43
N LYS A 389 -9.67 -2.83 -20.97
CA LYS A 389 -10.71 -2.64 -21.98
C LYS A 389 -11.97 -1.95 -21.43
N TYR A 390 -12.37 -2.23 -20.19
CA TYR A 390 -13.69 -1.85 -19.68
C TYR A 390 -13.68 -0.74 -18.64
N GLU A 391 -12.61 -0.56 -17.86
CA GLU A 391 -12.53 0.59 -16.97
C GLU A 391 -12.29 1.88 -17.77
N THR A 392 -13.06 2.92 -17.46
CA THR A 392 -13.06 4.19 -18.22
C THR A 392 -11.92 5.13 -17.85
N VAL A 393 -11.22 4.84 -16.75
CA VAL A 393 -10.11 5.63 -16.21
C VAL A 393 -8.93 4.73 -15.86
N ASN A 394 -7.73 5.29 -15.80
CA ASN A 394 -6.57 4.60 -15.23
C ASN A 394 -6.81 4.34 -13.74
N ARG A 395 -6.24 3.24 -13.22
CA ARG A 395 -6.32 2.93 -11.79
C ARG A 395 -5.34 3.76 -10.99
N ASP A 396 -4.25 4.19 -11.62
CA ASP A 396 -3.21 4.98 -10.98
C ASP A 396 -2.74 4.26 -9.69
N PHE A 397 -3.08 4.76 -8.51
CA PHE A 397 -2.73 4.15 -7.24
C PHE A 397 -3.56 2.90 -6.88
N TYR A 398 -4.81 2.77 -7.34
CA TYR A 398 -5.75 1.77 -6.83
C TYR A 398 -5.32 0.35 -7.22
N GLY A 399 -5.13 -0.51 -6.22
CA GLY A 399 -4.63 -1.88 -6.43
C GLY A 399 -3.14 -1.98 -6.73
N GLY A 400 -2.40 -0.86 -6.66
CA GLY A 400 -0.95 -0.87 -6.59
C GLY A 400 -0.43 -1.26 -5.21
N ALA A 401 0.85 -0.99 -4.93
CA ALA A 401 1.53 -1.39 -3.70
C ALA A 401 2.28 -0.21 -3.07
N ILE A 402 2.28 -0.10 -1.73
CA ILE A 402 2.97 0.99 -1.01
C ILE A 402 3.63 0.47 0.26
N GLY A 403 4.84 0.94 0.55
CA GLY A 403 5.55 0.54 1.77
C GLY A 403 7.05 0.79 1.70
N PHE A 404 7.81 -0.25 2.05
CA PHE A 404 9.23 -0.17 2.31
C PHE A 404 10.02 -1.34 1.68
N MET A 405 11.25 -1.07 1.26
CA MET A 405 12.26 -2.04 0.88
C MET A 405 13.61 -1.65 1.51
N ASP A 406 14.28 -2.56 2.22
CA ASP A 406 15.61 -2.28 2.76
C ASP A 406 16.71 -2.40 1.69
N PHE A 407 17.93 -1.94 2.01
CA PHE A 407 19.06 -2.03 1.07
C PHE A 407 19.57 -3.45 0.83
N SER A 408 19.11 -4.45 1.60
CA SER A 408 19.43 -5.86 1.43
C SER A 408 18.37 -6.62 0.63
N GLY A 409 17.30 -5.95 0.21
CA GLY A 409 16.21 -6.53 -0.55
C GLY A 409 15.12 -7.20 0.29
N ASN A 410 15.01 -6.93 1.60
CA ASN A 410 13.78 -7.24 2.32
C ASN A 410 12.69 -6.24 1.90
N PHE A 411 11.47 -6.72 1.70
CA PHE A 411 10.38 -5.95 1.10
C PHE A 411 9.10 -6.13 1.92
N ASN A 412 8.37 -5.05 2.14
CA ASN A 412 7.05 -5.11 2.76
C ASN A 412 6.19 -3.99 2.18
N HIS A 413 5.23 -4.35 1.33
CA HIS A 413 4.24 -3.40 0.81
C HIS A 413 2.82 -3.88 1.07
N ALA A 414 1.95 -2.92 1.38
CA ALA A 414 0.51 -3.10 1.43
C ALA A 414 -0.11 -2.87 0.06
N ILE A 415 -1.24 -3.51 -0.22
CA ILE A 415 -2.05 -3.18 -1.39
C ILE A 415 -2.70 -1.81 -1.14
N MET A 416 -2.69 -0.93 -2.14
CA MET A 416 -3.35 0.39 -2.08
C MET A 416 -4.87 0.26 -2.27
N ILE A 417 -5.53 -0.28 -1.26
CA ILE A 417 -6.99 -0.30 -1.06
C ILE A 417 -7.36 0.43 0.23
N ARG A 418 -8.59 0.95 0.29
CA ARG A 418 -9.02 1.87 1.35
C ARG A 418 -8.05 3.06 1.49
N THR A 419 -7.71 3.61 0.34
CA THR A 419 -6.69 4.64 0.13
C THR A 419 -7.31 5.85 -0.56
N PHE A 420 -6.86 7.03 -0.16
CA PHE A 420 -7.04 8.28 -0.86
C PHE A 420 -5.76 8.67 -1.60
N LEU A 421 -5.91 9.19 -2.81
CA LEU A 421 -4.94 10.06 -3.46
C LEU A 421 -5.43 11.51 -3.32
N SER A 422 -4.63 12.39 -2.75
CA SER A 422 -4.86 13.83 -2.76
C SER A 422 -4.02 14.46 -3.85
N LYS A 423 -4.65 15.18 -4.80
CA LYS A 423 -3.94 15.95 -5.82
C LYS A 423 -4.80 17.15 -6.22
N ASN A 424 -4.18 18.32 -6.41
CA ASN A 424 -4.87 19.53 -6.88
C ASN A 424 -6.12 19.92 -6.05
N HIS A 425 -6.06 19.76 -4.71
CA HIS A 425 -7.19 19.99 -3.80
C HIS A 425 -8.42 19.11 -4.06
N GLU A 426 -8.20 17.93 -4.62
CA GLU A 426 -9.21 16.90 -4.82
C GLU A 426 -8.72 15.57 -4.25
N LEU A 427 -9.61 14.91 -3.51
CA LEU A 427 -9.39 13.57 -2.97
C LEU A 427 -10.03 12.57 -3.92
N HIS A 428 -9.25 11.56 -4.32
CA HIS A 428 -9.71 10.45 -5.14
C HIS A 428 -9.61 9.15 -4.35
N TRP A 429 -10.65 8.32 -4.41
CA TRP A 429 -10.64 6.98 -3.83
C TRP A 429 -11.44 6.03 -4.71
N GLN A 430 -11.11 4.75 -4.64
CA GLN A 430 -11.63 3.76 -5.57
C GLN A 430 -11.92 2.44 -4.84
N ALA A 431 -12.95 1.75 -5.29
CA ALA A 431 -13.28 0.42 -4.83
C ALA A 431 -13.91 -0.40 -5.95
N GLY A 432 -13.73 -1.71 -5.86
CA GLY A 432 -14.32 -2.71 -6.74
C GLY A 432 -14.75 -3.94 -5.97
N ALA A 433 -15.33 -4.87 -6.70
CA ALA A 433 -15.79 -6.17 -6.19
C ALA A 433 -15.21 -7.30 -7.05
N GLY A 434 -15.03 -8.47 -6.44
CA GLY A 434 -14.63 -9.69 -7.14
C GLY A 434 -15.85 -10.27 -7.85
N LEU A 435 -15.90 -10.16 -9.17
CA LEU A 435 -17.08 -10.53 -9.95
C LEU A 435 -16.89 -11.96 -10.49
N VAL A 436 -17.81 -12.83 -10.11
CA VAL A 436 -17.87 -14.24 -10.52
C VAL A 436 -19.18 -14.52 -11.26
N ASN A 437 -19.33 -15.71 -11.85
CA ASN A 437 -20.54 -16.08 -12.59
C ASN A 437 -21.84 -15.92 -11.76
N GLU A 438 -21.77 -16.18 -10.45
CA GLU A 438 -22.91 -16.11 -9.52
C GLU A 438 -23.13 -14.72 -8.90
N SER A 439 -22.32 -13.72 -9.27
CA SER A 439 -22.46 -12.36 -8.76
C SER A 439 -23.85 -11.77 -9.06
N ASN A 440 -24.37 -10.99 -8.12
CA ASN A 440 -25.62 -10.27 -8.26
C ASN A 440 -25.34 -8.77 -8.32
N GLU A 441 -25.81 -8.12 -9.38
CA GLU A 441 -25.54 -6.72 -9.73
C GLU A 441 -25.74 -5.76 -8.56
N GLU A 442 -26.81 -5.95 -7.78
CA GLU A 442 -27.17 -5.08 -6.66
C GLU A 442 -26.32 -5.32 -5.44
N ASN A 443 -26.02 -6.59 -5.15
CA ASN A 443 -25.18 -6.97 -4.03
C ASN A 443 -23.73 -6.50 -4.26
N GLU A 444 -23.19 -6.64 -5.47
CA GLU A 444 -21.83 -6.21 -5.79
C GLU A 444 -21.69 -4.68 -5.75
N LEU A 445 -22.71 -3.95 -6.25
CA LEU A 445 -22.75 -2.49 -6.11
C LEU A 445 -22.76 -2.09 -4.63
N GLN A 446 -23.59 -2.75 -3.81
CA GLN A 446 -23.64 -2.48 -2.38
C GLN A 446 -22.31 -2.82 -1.69
N GLU A 447 -21.59 -3.85 -2.14
CA GLU A 447 -20.27 -4.20 -1.64
C GLU A 447 -19.24 -3.09 -1.88
N VAL A 448 -19.25 -2.47 -3.06
CA VAL A 448 -18.40 -1.30 -3.35
C VAL A 448 -18.66 -0.19 -2.33
N TYR A 449 -19.93 0.16 -2.08
CA TYR A 449 -20.27 1.17 -1.08
C TYR A 449 -19.88 0.76 0.34
N ASN A 450 -20.02 -0.53 0.70
CA ASN A 450 -19.61 -1.04 2.00
C ASN A 450 -18.09 -0.92 2.20
N LYS A 451 -17.28 -1.24 1.18
CA LYS A 451 -15.82 -1.07 1.18
C LYS A 451 -15.40 0.38 1.35
N LEU A 452 -16.19 1.31 0.81
CA LEU A 452 -15.98 2.76 0.91
C LEU A 452 -16.56 3.42 2.15
N GLY A 453 -17.39 2.71 2.93
CA GLY A 453 -18.06 3.27 4.10
C GLY A 453 -17.12 3.88 5.13
N ALA A 454 -15.93 3.28 5.34
CA ALA A 454 -14.92 3.84 6.23
C ALA A 454 -14.31 5.15 5.70
N LEU A 455 -14.07 5.23 4.38
CA LEU A 455 -13.49 6.41 3.73
C LEU A 455 -14.49 7.58 3.73
N THR A 456 -15.73 7.32 3.34
CA THR A 456 -16.78 8.35 3.31
C THR A 456 -17.13 8.86 4.72
N LYS A 457 -17.10 7.99 5.73
CA LYS A 457 -17.22 8.40 7.13
C LYS A 457 -16.02 9.23 7.60
N ALA A 458 -14.81 8.89 7.16
CA ALA A 458 -13.61 9.65 7.50
C ALA A 458 -13.67 11.09 6.95
N LEU A 459 -14.18 11.30 5.74
CA LEU A 459 -14.39 12.64 5.17
C LEU A 459 -15.31 13.50 6.06
N LYS A 460 -16.45 12.94 6.48
CA LYS A 460 -17.40 13.64 7.36
C LYS A 460 -16.81 13.97 8.72
N LEU A 461 -16.14 12.98 9.34
CA LEU A 461 -15.52 13.17 10.65
C LEU A 461 -14.37 14.19 10.59
N ALA A 462 -13.64 14.26 9.49
CA ALA A 462 -12.54 15.21 9.32
C ALA A 462 -12.98 16.68 9.31
N GLU A 463 -14.25 16.98 9.00
CA GLU A 463 -14.81 18.32 9.10
C GLU A 463 -15.06 18.75 10.56
N GLU A 464 -15.10 17.80 11.49
CA GLU A 464 -15.36 18.02 12.92
C GLU A 464 -14.09 17.97 13.80
N ILE A 465 -12.95 17.57 13.23
CA ILE A 465 -11.62 17.55 13.88
C ILE A 465 -11.00 18.93 13.85
#